data_AF-A0A4Q1VW50-F1
#
_entry.id   AF-A0A4Q1VW50-F1
#
_cell.length_a   1.000
_cell.length_b   1.000
_cell.length_c   1.000
_cell.angle_alpha   90.00
_cell.angle_beta   90.00
_cell.angle_gamma   90.00
#
_symmetry.space_group_name_H-M   'P 1'
#
loop_
_entity.id
_entity.type
_entity.pdbx_description
1 polymer ?
#
loop_
_entity_poly.entity_id
_entity_poly.type
_entity_poly.pdbx_seq_one_letter_code
_entity_poly.pdbx_strand_id
1 'polypeptide(L)' 'MPVDAAISYDLGAANAAMTGWKVQVNAQNLFDKEYIAGCCGAVQCSFGMRRTVLATLSYRW' A
#
# COMPACT_ATOMS: atom_id res chain seq x y z
N MET A 1 -5.82 -12.63 9.29
CA MET A 1 -4.78 -12.03 8.47
C MET A 1 -5.31 -10.72 7.90
N PRO A 2 -4.51 -9.65 7.85
CA PRO A 2 -4.87 -8.41 7.15
C PRO A 2 -5.05 -8.67 5.65
N VAL A 3 -5.76 -7.77 4.96
CA VAL A 3 -5.93 -7.81 3.51
C VAL A 3 -5.22 -6.62 2.91
N ASP A 4 -4.41 -6.90 1.89
CA ASP A 4 -3.61 -5.90 1.19
C ASP A 4 -4.08 -5.80 -0.27
N ALA A 5 -4.10 -4.58 -0.79
CA ALA A 5 -4.53 -4.28 -2.15
C ALA A 5 -3.52 -3.34 -2.83
N ALA A 6 -3.28 -3.55 -4.12
CA ALA A 6 -2.43 -2.69 -4.91
C ALA A 6 -3.07 -2.43 -6.27
N ILE A 7 -3.07 -1.16 -6.68
CA ILE A 7 -3.54 -0.70 -7.99
C ILE A 7 -2.40 0.08 -8.62
N SER A 8 -2.04 -0.26 -9.85
CA SER A 8 -1.11 0.55 -10.64
C SER A 8 -1.75 0.93 -11.97
N TYR A 9 -1.52 2.17 -12.38
CA TYR A 9 -2.09 2.75 -13.58
C TYR A 9 -1.03 3.58 -14.31
N ASP A 10 -0.84 3.27 -15.59
CA ASP A 10 0.03 4.03 -16.48
C ASP A 10 -0.80 5.13 -17.16
N LEU A 11 -0.54 6.39 -16.79
CA LEU A 11 -1.27 7.57 -17.29
C LEU A 11 -1.02 7.82 -18.78
N GLY A 12 0.08 7.29 -19.32
CA GLY A 12 0.35 7.29 -20.76
C GLY A 12 -0.70 6.57 -21.59
N ALA A 13 -1.44 5.61 -21.00
CA ALA A 13 -2.54 4.93 -21.69
C ALA A 13 -3.79 5.82 -21.84
N ALA A 14 -3.98 6.78 -20.93
CA ALA A 14 -5.11 7.72 -20.98
C ALA A 14 -4.82 8.93 -21.87
N ASN A 15 -3.57 9.42 -21.87
CA ASN A 15 -3.18 10.59 -22.63
C ASN A 15 -1.72 10.48 -23.07
N ALA A 16 -1.47 10.60 -24.38
CA ALA A 16 -0.13 10.61 -24.96
C ALA A 16 0.76 11.75 -24.40
N ALA A 17 0.16 12.86 -23.94
CA ALA A 17 0.89 13.93 -23.27
C ALA A 17 1.37 13.55 -21.86
N MET A 18 0.83 12.48 -21.27
CA MET A 18 1.20 11.95 -19.95
C MET A 18 2.01 10.65 -20.06
N THR A 19 2.55 10.35 -21.25
CA THR A 19 3.47 9.23 -21.45
C THR A 19 4.66 9.36 -20.50
N GLY A 20 4.98 8.27 -19.80
CA GLY A 20 6.03 8.25 -18.78
C GLY A 20 5.53 8.40 -17.35
N TRP A 21 4.30 8.88 -17.12
CA TRP A 21 3.71 8.96 -15.78
C TRP A 21 3.04 7.65 -15.37
N LYS A 22 3.41 7.15 -14.20
CA LYS A 22 2.83 5.97 -13.57
C LYS A 22 2.37 6.31 -12.16
N VAL A 23 1.13 5.97 -11.86
CA VAL A 23 0.54 6.07 -10.52
C VAL A 23 0.40 4.67 -9.96
N GLN A 24 0.82 4.48 -8.72
CA GLN A 24 0.60 3.25 -7.99
C GLN A 24 0.06 3.59 -6.61
N VAL A 25 -1.02 2.94 -6.22
CA VAL A 25 -1.61 3.05 -4.89
C VAL A 25 -1.57 1.67 -4.24
N ASN A 26 -0.93 1.58 -3.09
CA ASN A 26 -0.87 0.37 -2.27
C ASN A 26 -1.57 0.64 -0.95
N ALA A 27 -2.46 -0.26 -0.55
CA ALA A 27 -3.16 -0.22 0.72
C ALA A 27 -2.85 -1.49 1.50
N GLN A 28 -2.20 -1.34 2.64
CA GLN A 28 -1.95 -2.41 3.59
C GLN A 28 -3.00 -2.37 4.69
N ASN A 29 -3.49 -3.53 5.11
CA ASN A 29 -4.54 -3.66 6.10
C ASN A 29 -5.79 -2.82 5.74
N LEU A 30 -6.35 -3.06 4.55
CA LEU A 30 -7.46 -2.27 3.97
C LEU A 30 -8.69 -2.14 4.88
N PHE A 31 -8.98 -3.20 5.65
CA PHE A 31 -10.11 -3.24 6.58
C PHE A 31 -9.78 -2.71 7.99
N ASP A 32 -8.61 -2.08 8.16
CA ASP A 32 -8.12 -1.54 9.43
C ASP A 32 -8.26 -2.53 10.59
N LYS A 33 -7.90 -3.79 10.34
CA LYS A 33 -8.02 -4.84 11.32
C LYS A 33 -6.97 -4.64 12.39
N GLU A 34 -7.39 -4.55 13.65
CA GLU A 34 -6.48 -4.57 14.77
C GLU A 34 -6.07 -6.03 15.04
N TYR A 35 -4.76 -6.30 14.97
CA TYR A 35 -4.20 -7.62 15.22
C TYR A 35 -2.82 -7.49 15.88
N ILE A 36 -2.41 -8.53 16.59
CA ILE A 36 -1.06 -8.63 17.16
C ILE A 36 -0.15 -9.22 16.08
N ALA A 37 0.89 -8.49 15.67
CA ALA A 37 1.84 -8.97 14.65
C ALA A 37 2.77 -10.05 15.17
N GLY A 38 3.08 -10.00 16.47
CA GLY A 38 3.88 -11.00 17.14
C GLY A 38 4.10 -10.66 18.60
N CYS A 39 4.45 -11.67 19.40
CA CYS A 39 4.86 -11.48 20.77
C CYS A 39 6.31 -11.93 20.95
N CYS A 40 7.15 -11.07 21.50
CA CYS A 40 8.52 -11.36 21.93
C CYS A 40 8.54 -11.83 23.39
N GLY A 41 7.66 -12.77 23.76
CA GLY A 41 7.53 -13.33 25.11
C GLY A 41 6.09 -13.36 25.63
N ALA A 42 5.89 -13.86 26.85
CA ALA A 42 4.55 -14.05 27.45
C ALA A 42 3.78 -12.75 27.74
N VAL A 43 4.49 -11.61 27.84
CA VAL A 43 3.94 -10.30 28.21
C VAL A 43 4.32 -9.17 27.26
N GLN A 44 5.14 -9.44 26.24
CA GLN A 44 5.55 -8.44 25.26
C GLN A 44 4.95 -8.76 23.90
N CYS A 45 3.80 -8.17 23.61
CA CYS A 45 3.11 -8.29 22.33
C CYS A 45 3.11 -6.96 21.59
N SER A 46 3.43 -6.99 20.30
CA SER A 46 3.44 -5.82 19.43
C SER A 46 2.22 -5.85 18.51
N PHE A 47 1.51 -4.73 18.47
CA PHE A 47 0.44 -4.53 17.51
C PHE A 47 1.01 -4.51 16.08
N GLY A 48 0.27 -5.12 15.17
CA GLY A 48 0.58 -5.04 13.74
C GLY A 48 0.30 -3.67 13.17
N MET A 49 0.78 -3.44 11.95
CA MET A 49 0.56 -2.18 11.25
C MET A 49 -0.94 -1.94 11.03
N ARG A 50 -1.39 -0.74 11.39
CA ARG A 50 -2.73 -0.24 11.04
C ARG A 50 -2.82 0.04 9.55
N ARG A 51 -4.02 0.41 9.07
CA ARG A 51 -4.23 0.74 7.66
C ARG A 51 -3.24 1.78 7.17
N THR A 52 -2.42 1.37 6.21
CA THR A 52 -1.39 2.22 5.62
C THR A 52 -1.67 2.31 4.13
N VAL A 53 -1.89 3.53 3.64
CA VAL A 53 -2.13 3.80 2.22
C VAL A 53 -0.95 4.58 1.67
N LEU A 54 -0.24 3.99 0.71
CA LEU A 54 0.89 4.57 0.03
C LEU A 54 0.51 4.89 -1.41
N ALA A 55 0.55 6.18 -1.76
CA ALA A 55 0.42 6.64 -3.13
C ALA A 55 1.81 6.99 -3.69
N THR A 56 2.21 6.32 -4.75
CA THR A 56 3.46 6.50 -5.45
C THR A 56 3.17 7.08 -6.83
N LEU A 57 3.74 8.25 -7.10
CA LEU A 57 3.77 8.84 -8.43
C LEU A 57 5.20 8.71 -8.97
N SER A 58 5.35 8.14 -10.15
CA SER A 58 6.65 7.95 -10.80
C SER A 58 6.59 8.50 -12.22
N TYR A 59 7.67 9.14 -12.65
CA TYR A 59 7.84 9.63 -14.01
C TYR A 59 9.08 9.00 -14.64
N ARG A 60 8.95 8.50 -15.87
CA ARG A 60 10.03 7.92 -16.68
C ARG A 60 10.14 8.71 -17.98
N TRP A 61 11.32 9.25 -18.26
CA TRP A 61 11.63 9.96 -19.50
C TRP A 61 12.17 9.02 -20.58
#